data_AF-A0A8S4APM3-F1
#
_entry.id   AF-A0A8S4APM3-F1
#
_cell.length_a   1.000
_cell.length_b   1.000
_cell.length_c   1.000
_cell.angle_alpha   90.00
_cell.angle_beta   90.00
_cell.angle_gamma   90.00
#
_symmetry.space_group_name_H-M   'P 1'
#
loop_
_entity.id
_entity.type
_entity.pdbx_description
1 polymer ?
#
loop_
_entity_poly.entity_id
_entity_poly.type
_entity_poly.pdbx_seq_one_letter_code
_entity_poly.pdbx_strand_id
1 'polypeptide(L)'
;MELLGVSSAQSLQCLSALLSTQQEEEEDGNCENVSVCAQLGPGHIGPQPKKVKETSSAYMKKNSKDIWSEEEVAEGAHFEDLADPRPQPEYEIILKQSVGTEDLFLGLSRKDPSSMCCEAMLVKIKLPDTKATDVILDVKEKFLDLRTPKYKLGLHLPHPIHSQEGRAQFFSSRGELEVTLLMKRPMDFINMQ
;
A
#
# COMPACT_ATOMS: atom_id res chain seq x y z
N MET A 1 -0.45 30.34 -18.62
CA MET A 1 -1.32 29.67 -17.64
C MET A 1 -0.73 29.97 -16.28
N GLU A 2 -1.35 30.95 -15.60
CA GLU A 2 -0.85 31.47 -14.32
C GLU A 2 -1.18 30.51 -13.19
N LEU A 3 -0.13 30.14 -12.45
CA LEU A 3 -0.18 29.32 -11.24
C LEU A 3 -0.73 30.18 -10.09
N LEU A 4 -2.05 30.19 -9.89
CA LEU A 4 -2.69 30.88 -8.78
C LEU A 4 -2.44 30.11 -7.48
N GLY A 5 -1.46 30.62 -6.72
CA GLY A 5 -1.13 30.19 -5.38
C GLY A 5 -2.30 30.32 -4.42
N VAL A 6 -2.71 29.21 -3.83
CA VAL A 6 -3.62 29.17 -2.70
C VAL A 6 -2.83 29.60 -1.46
N SER A 7 -2.75 30.90 -1.20
CA SER A 7 -2.31 31.42 0.09
C SER A 7 -3.18 32.61 0.46
N SER A 8 -4.39 32.33 0.93
CA SER A 8 -5.22 33.36 1.55
C SER A 8 -4.65 33.64 2.94
N ALA A 9 -4.48 34.91 3.28
CA ALA A 9 -4.01 35.34 4.60
C ALA A 9 -4.87 34.76 5.75
N GLN A 10 -6.11 34.39 5.46
CA GLN A 10 -7.04 33.70 6.36
C GLN A 10 -6.53 32.32 6.80
N SER A 11 -5.90 31.55 5.91
CA SER A 11 -5.35 30.24 6.26
C SER A 11 -4.22 30.35 7.30
N LEU A 12 -3.39 31.39 7.19
CA LEU A 12 -2.32 31.65 8.15
C LEU A 12 -2.87 32.09 9.52
N GLN A 13 -3.96 32.86 9.54
CA GLN A 13 -4.63 33.26 10.78
C GLN A 13 -5.32 32.09 11.50
N CYS A 14 -5.93 31.17 10.75
CA CYS A 14 -6.51 29.96 11.35
C CYS A 14 -5.45 29.07 11.99
N LEU A 15 -4.30 28.91 11.33
CA LEU A 15 -3.17 28.15 11.88
C LEU A 15 -2.58 28.81 13.13
N SER A 16 -2.44 30.14 13.16
CA SER A 16 -1.93 30.83 14.35
C SER A 16 -2.85 30.63 15.55
N ALA A 17 -4.17 30.69 15.36
CA ALA A 17 -5.14 30.45 16.43
C ALA A 17 -5.09 29.02 16.96
N LEU A 18 -4.79 28.04 16.10
CA LEU A 18 -4.69 26.62 16.47
C LEU A 18 -3.40 26.31 17.24
N LEU A 19 -2.32 27.03 16.93
CA LEU A 19 -1.00 26.83 17.54
C LEU A 19 -0.79 27.65 18.82
N SER A 20 -1.60 28.67 19.08
CA SER A 20 -1.55 29.43 20.33
C SER A 20 -2.22 28.66 21.46
N THR A 21 -1.42 27.98 22.28
CA THR A 21 -1.85 27.44 23.58
C THR A 21 -2.11 28.60 24.53
N GLN A 22 -3.38 28.80 24.93
CA GLN A 22 -3.75 29.78 25.96
C GLN A 22 -2.95 29.50 27.24
N GLN A 23 -2.15 30.47 27.63
CA GLN A 23 -1.47 30.50 28.91
C GLN A 23 -2.54 30.76 29.98
N GLU A 24 -2.74 29.77 30.84
CA GLU A 24 -3.66 29.81 31.98
C GLU A 24 -3.18 30.87 32.98
N GLU A 25 -4.06 31.81 33.32
CA GLU A 25 -3.99 32.56 34.58
C GLU A 25 -5.19 32.12 35.44
N GLU A 26 -4.90 31.54 36.59
CA GLU A 26 -5.84 31.08 37.61
C GLU A 26 -6.43 32.26 38.40
N GLU A 27 -7.75 32.28 38.67
CA GLU A 27 -8.31 32.45 40.03
C GLU A 27 -9.87 32.35 40.11
N ASP A 28 -10.30 31.42 40.97
CA ASP A 28 -11.38 31.42 41.97
C ASP A 28 -12.91 31.41 41.64
N GLY A 29 -13.54 30.28 42.02
CA GLY A 29 -14.73 30.24 42.90
C GLY A 29 -16.14 30.59 42.40
N ASN A 30 -16.93 29.58 41.97
CA ASN A 30 -18.27 29.29 42.55
C ASN A 30 -18.86 27.96 42.01
N CYS A 31 -19.12 27.03 42.92
CA CYS A 31 -19.84 25.79 42.67
C CYS A 31 -21.32 25.96 43.03
N GLU A 32 -22.20 25.74 42.04
CA GLU A 32 -23.59 25.24 42.10
C GLU A 32 -24.17 25.50 40.70
N ASN A 33 -24.61 24.50 39.92
CA ASN A 33 -25.94 23.92 40.04
C ASN A 33 -26.00 22.53 39.34
N VAL A 34 -26.09 21.48 40.16
CA VAL A 34 -26.91 20.27 40.03
C VAL A 34 -26.97 19.53 38.66
N SER A 35 -26.16 18.47 38.60
CA SER A 35 -26.43 17.11 38.07
C SER A 35 -27.21 16.95 36.74
N VAL A 36 -26.49 16.96 35.62
CA VAL A 36 -26.92 16.32 34.36
C VAL A 36 -26.71 14.79 34.40
N CYS A 37 -26.06 14.27 35.45
CA CYS A 37 -25.62 12.88 35.49
C CYS A 37 -26.73 11.88 35.89
N ALA A 38 -27.92 12.34 36.26
CA ALA A 38 -29.01 11.49 36.74
C ALA A 38 -29.99 10.98 35.65
N GLN A 39 -29.76 11.26 34.37
CA GLN A 39 -30.65 10.83 33.27
C GLN A 39 -30.01 9.88 32.25
N LEU A 40 -28.79 9.39 32.51
CA LEU A 40 -28.09 8.49 31.59
C LEU A 40 -28.35 7.04 31.99
N GLY A 41 -29.18 6.35 31.22
CA GLY A 41 -29.36 4.90 31.30
C GLY A 41 -28.34 4.15 30.43
N PRO A 42 -28.13 2.83 30.65
CA PRO A 42 -27.17 2.01 29.90
C PRO A 42 -27.32 2.02 28.37
N GLY A 43 -28.49 2.42 27.85
CA GLY A 43 -28.75 2.54 26.42
C GLY A 43 -28.19 3.80 25.73
N HIS A 44 -27.49 4.68 26.46
CA HIS A 44 -26.90 5.91 25.89
C HIS A 44 -25.39 5.81 25.63
N ILE A 45 -24.78 4.63 25.84
CA ILE A 45 -23.37 4.40 25.53
C ILE A 45 -23.26 3.82 24.12
N GLY A 46 -22.95 4.70 23.16
CA GLY A 46 -22.68 4.34 21.76
C GLY A 46 -23.15 5.43 20.78
N PRO A 47 -22.65 5.46 19.52
CA PRO A 47 -23.09 6.42 18.53
C PRO A 47 -24.60 6.30 18.27
N GLN A 48 -25.33 7.41 18.36
CA GLN A 48 -26.77 7.44 18.08
C GLN A 48 -27.04 6.96 16.64
N PRO A 49 -28.04 6.08 16.40
CA PRO A 49 -28.34 5.61 15.06
C PRO A 49 -28.87 6.78 14.23
N LYS A 50 -28.06 7.25 13.27
CA LYS A 50 -28.54 8.14 12.21
C LYS A 50 -29.66 7.40 11.48
N LYS A 51 -30.83 8.03 11.37
CA LYS A 51 -31.91 7.58 10.47
C LYS A 51 -31.29 7.31 9.10
N VAL A 52 -31.29 6.05 8.70
CA VAL A 52 -30.79 5.60 7.41
C VAL A 52 -31.68 6.23 6.34
N LYS A 53 -31.19 7.28 5.69
CA LYS A 53 -31.61 7.55 4.32
C LYS A 53 -30.97 6.43 3.50
N GLU A 54 -31.79 5.49 3.05
CA GLU A 54 -31.41 4.51 2.05
C GLU A 54 -30.89 5.25 0.81
N THR A 55 -29.58 5.44 0.74
CA THR A 55 -28.90 5.60 -0.54
C THR A 55 -28.84 4.21 -1.14
N SER A 56 -29.82 3.90 -1.98
CA SER A 56 -29.77 2.79 -2.90
C SER A 56 -28.51 2.94 -3.75
N SER A 57 -27.42 2.28 -3.33
CA SER A 57 -26.31 2.00 -4.22
C SER A 57 -26.89 1.15 -5.34
N ALA A 58 -27.05 1.77 -6.51
CA ALA A 58 -27.51 1.09 -7.71
C ALA A 58 -26.49 0.00 -8.05
N TYR A 59 -26.83 -1.23 -7.69
CA TYR A 59 -26.21 -2.44 -8.18
C TYR A 59 -26.31 -2.42 -9.71
N MET A 60 -25.22 -2.06 -10.39
CA MET A 60 -25.07 -2.32 -11.81
C MET A 60 -25.00 -3.84 -11.95
N LYS A 61 -26.14 -4.49 -12.19
CA LYS A 61 -26.20 -5.93 -12.50
C LYS A 61 -25.41 -6.18 -13.80
N LYS A 62 -24.14 -6.56 -13.67
CA LYS A 62 -23.40 -7.23 -14.75
C LYS A 62 -24.14 -8.57 -14.99
N ASN A 63 -24.49 -8.87 -16.24
CA ASN A 63 -25.20 -10.10 -16.63
C ASN A 63 -24.27 -11.33 -16.61
N SER A 64 -23.56 -11.58 -15.52
CA SER A 64 -22.89 -12.87 -15.29
C SER A 64 -23.70 -13.66 -14.27
N LYS A 65 -23.69 -14.99 -14.40
CA LYS A 65 -24.27 -15.90 -13.40
C LYS A 65 -23.37 -16.04 -12.16
N ASP A 66 -22.35 -15.21 -12.03
CA ASP A 66 -21.43 -15.24 -10.91
C ASP A 66 -22.06 -14.54 -9.71
N ILE A 67 -22.06 -15.25 -8.60
CA ILE A 67 -22.62 -14.79 -7.33
C ILE A 67 -21.76 -13.65 -6.73
N TRP A 68 -20.50 -13.55 -7.14
CA TRP A 68 -19.55 -12.54 -6.72
C TRP A 68 -18.91 -11.89 -7.94
N SER A 69 -18.85 -10.57 -7.97
CA SER A 69 -17.97 -9.87 -8.92
C SER A 69 -16.51 -9.98 -8.47
N GLU A 70 -15.55 -9.96 -9.40
CA GLU A 70 -14.11 -9.99 -9.09
C GLU A 70 -13.71 -8.88 -8.11
N GLU A 71 -14.44 -7.76 -8.14
CA GLU A 71 -14.27 -6.63 -7.24
C GLU A 71 -14.88 -6.84 -5.83
N GLU A 72 -15.86 -7.74 -5.69
CA GLU A 72 -16.55 -8.07 -4.42
C GLU A 72 -15.92 -9.26 -3.69
N VAL A 73 -15.13 -10.09 -4.37
CA VAL A 73 -14.32 -11.12 -3.70
C VAL A 73 -13.17 -10.41 -2.99
N ALA A 74 -13.30 -10.21 -1.68
CA ALA A 74 -12.18 -9.77 -0.85
C ALA A 74 -10.99 -10.70 -1.14
N GLU A 75 -9.91 -10.14 -1.69
CA GLU A 75 -8.72 -10.91 -2.04
C GLU A 75 -8.31 -11.71 -0.80
N GLY A 76 -8.47 -13.04 -0.91
CA GLY A 76 -8.45 -13.95 0.22
C GLY A 76 -7.24 -13.68 1.10
N ALA A 77 -7.50 -13.64 2.41
CA ALA A 77 -6.55 -13.52 3.51
C ALA A 77 -5.13 -13.83 3.05
N HIS A 78 -4.36 -12.77 2.81
CA HIS A 78 -2.98 -12.80 2.34
C HIS A 78 -2.01 -13.30 3.42
N PHE A 79 -2.48 -14.19 4.27
CA PHE A 79 -1.75 -14.74 5.38
C PHE A 79 -1.12 -16.04 4.92
N GLU A 80 0.04 -16.35 5.49
CA GLU A 80 0.64 -17.68 5.42
C GLU A 80 -0.46 -18.71 5.66
N ASP A 81 -0.77 -19.47 4.62
CA ASP A 81 -1.74 -20.55 4.67
C ASP A 81 -1.13 -21.65 5.54
N LEU A 82 -1.34 -21.54 6.85
CA LEU A 82 -0.86 -22.48 7.88
C LEU A 82 -1.32 -23.92 7.63
N ALA A 83 -2.25 -24.13 6.68
CA ALA A 83 -2.72 -25.44 6.26
C ALA A 83 -1.91 -26.06 5.10
N ASP A 84 -1.00 -25.30 4.46
CA ASP A 84 -0.19 -25.81 3.35
C ASP A 84 1.11 -26.46 3.87
N PRO A 85 1.36 -27.75 3.59
CA PRO A 85 2.55 -28.45 4.07
C PRO A 85 3.84 -28.05 3.33
N ARG A 86 3.76 -27.24 2.27
CA ARG A 86 4.93 -26.88 1.45
C ARG A 86 5.81 -25.86 2.17
N PRO A 87 7.13 -26.11 2.28
CA PRO A 87 8.05 -25.15 2.88
C PRO A 87 8.15 -23.87 2.04
N GLN A 88 8.44 -22.76 2.74
CA GLN A 88 8.80 -21.50 2.10
C GLN A 88 10.23 -21.60 1.53
N PRO A 89 10.45 -21.22 0.26
CA PRO A 89 11.78 -21.18 -0.32
C PRO A 89 12.58 -19.98 0.20
N GLU A 90 13.91 -20.07 0.17
CA GLU A 90 14.77 -18.90 0.45
C GLU A 90 14.58 -17.85 -0.64
N TYR A 91 14.40 -16.59 -0.23
CA TYR A 91 14.26 -15.47 -1.15
C TYR A 91 15.09 -14.27 -0.69
N GLU A 92 15.46 -13.43 -1.65
CA GLU A 92 16.20 -12.19 -1.46
C GLU A 92 15.52 -11.08 -2.28
N ILE A 93 15.34 -9.90 -1.69
CA ILE A 93 14.76 -8.74 -2.36
C ILE A 93 15.86 -7.71 -2.55
N ILE A 94 16.10 -7.31 -3.79
CA ILE A 94 17.13 -6.35 -4.18
C ILE A 94 16.46 -5.19 -4.90
N LEU A 95 16.69 -3.96 -4.44
CA LEU A 95 16.24 -2.77 -5.17
C LEU A 95 17.27 -2.40 -6.24
N LYS A 96 16.79 -2.13 -7.45
CA LYS A 96 17.60 -1.83 -8.63
C LYS A 96 17.29 -0.44 -9.15
N GLN A 97 18.36 0.32 -9.32
CA GLN A 97 18.35 1.65 -9.94
C GLN A 97 18.99 1.55 -11.33
N SER A 98 18.34 2.15 -12.34
CA SER A 98 18.98 2.38 -13.62
C SER A 98 19.87 3.61 -13.49
N VAL A 99 21.16 3.45 -13.76
CA VAL A 99 22.16 4.53 -13.66
C VAL A 99 22.76 4.74 -15.04
N GLY A 100 22.57 5.94 -15.58
CA GLY A 100 23.13 6.36 -16.86
C GLY A 100 24.54 6.96 -16.74
N THR A 101 25.16 7.27 -17.88
CA THR A 101 26.41 8.04 -17.88
C THR A 101 26.20 9.47 -17.38
N GLU A 102 25.02 10.04 -17.61
CA GLU A 102 24.62 11.35 -17.10
C GLU A 102 24.59 11.39 -15.57
N ASP A 103 24.30 10.28 -14.91
CA ASP A 103 24.25 10.17 -13.45
C ASP A 103 25.65 10.09 -12.86
N LEU A 104 26.49 9.26 -13.47
CA LEU A 104 27.86 9.00 -13.01
C LEU A 104 28.79 10.19 -13.24
N PHE A 105 28.63 10.88 -14.37
CA PHE A 105 29.58 11.91 -14.79
C PHE A 105 29.05 13.34 -14.66
N LEU A 106 27.74 13.57 -14.79
CA LEU A 106 27.17 14.91 -14.90
C LEU A 106 26.20 15.27 -13.77
N GLY A 107 25.69 14.29 -13.03
CA GLY A 107 24.73 14.49 -11.93
C GLY A 107 23.39 15.10 -12.37
N LEU A 108 22.98 14.91 -13.64
CA LEU A 108 21.84 15.63 -14.22
C LEU A 108 20.48 14.98 -13.93
N SER A 109 20.40 13.66 -13.76
CA SER A 109 19.13 12.96 -13.53
C SER A 109 18.57 13.14 -12.12
N ARG A 110 19.27 13.87 -11.23
CA ARG A 110 18.90 14.08 -9.82
C ARG A 110 18.68 12.77 -9.04
N LYS A 111 19.12 11.64 -9.59
CA LYS A 111 19.12 10.34 -8.95
C LYS A 111 20.17 10.33 -7.84
N ASP A 112 19.77 9.88 -6.67
CA ASP A 112 20.65 9.72 -5.51
C ASP A 112 20.78 8.22 -5.17
N PRO A 113 21.77 7.80 -4.34
CA PRO A 113 21.98 6.38 -4.01
C PRO A 113 20.94 5.82 -3.01
N SER A 114 19.90 6.56 -2.66
CA SER A 114 18.82 6.06 -1.81
C SER A 114 17.94 5.05 -2.54
N SER A 115 17.27 4.22 -1.74
CA SER A 115 16.21 3.33 -2.20
C SER A 115 15.02 4.07 -2.83
N MET A 116 14.86 5.38 -2.59
CA MET A 116 13.78 6.16 -3.18
C MET A 116 13.94 6.37 -4.69
N CYS A 117 15.19 6.39 -5.17
CA CYS A 117 15.51 6.51 -6.60
C CYS A 117 15.55 5.17 -7.35
N CYS A 118 15.38 4.04 -6.67
CA CYS A 118 15.27 2.74 -7.32
C CYS A 118 13.97 2.65 -8.13
N GLU A 119 14.02 2.04 -9.30
CA GLU A 119 12.88 1.95 -10.24
C GLU A 119 12.29 0.53 -10.27
N ALA A 120 13.15 -0.46 -10.07
CA ALA A 120 12.79 -1.86 -10.13
C ALA A 120 13.14 -2.57 -8.83
N MET A 121 12.35 -3.59 -8.49
CA MET A 121 12.60 -4.53 -7.41
C MET A 121 12.88 -5.91 -8.03
N LEU A 122 14.00 -6.51 -7.67
CA LEU A 122 14.39 -7.84 -8.10
C LEU A 122 14.20 -8.81 -6.94
N VAL A 123 13.28 -9.76 -7.08
CA VAL A 123 13.05 -10.83 -6.13
C VAL A 123 13.74 -12.09 -6.64
N LYS A 124 14.79 -12.54 -5.95
CA LYS A 124 15.51 -13.78 -6.24
C LYS A 124 15.00 -14.87 -5.33
N ILE A 125 14.50 -15.96 -5.89
CA ILE A 125 13.89 -17.07 -5.14
C ILE A 125 14.67 -18.33 -5.48
N LYS A 126 15.22 -19.01 -4.48
CA LYS A 126 15.92 -20.27 -4.66
C LYS A 126 14.92 -21.42 -4.71
N LEU A 127 14.90 -22.12 -5.82
CA LEU A 127 14.03 -23.26 -6.13
C LEU A 127 14.88 -24.44 -6.60
N PRO A 128 15.61 -25.11 -5.68
CA PRO A 128 16.40 -26.28 -6.02
C PRO A 128 15.50 -27.41 -6.53
N ASP A 129 15.98 -28.16 -7.51
CA ASP A 129 15.31 -29.33 -8.11
C ASP A 129 13.93 -29.04 -8.73
N THR A 130 13.64 -27.78 -9.09
CA THR A 130 12.36 -27.37 -9.70
C THR A 130 12.53 -27.12 -11.19
N LYS A 131 11.53 -27.46 -12.01
CA LYS A 131 11.51 -27.16 -13.45
C LYS A 131 10.72 -25.88 -13.70
N ALA A 132 11.12 -25.11 -14.71
CA ALA A 132 10.44 -23.86 -15.08
C ALA A 132 8.93 -24.05 -15.37
N THR A 133 8.55 -25.18 -15.98
CA THR A 133 7.15 -25.50 -16.33
C THR A 133 6.25 -25.70 -15.12
N ASP A 134 6.83 -26.10 -13.98
CA ASP A 134 6.08 -26.39 -12.75
C ASP A 134 5.94 -25.14 -11.86
N VAL A 135 6.47 -23.99 -12.30
CA VAL A 135 6.41 -22.72 -11.56
C VAL A 135 5.19 -21.92 -12.02
N ILE A 136 4.28 -21.68 -11.08
CA ILE A 136 3.16 -20.77 -11.25
C ILE A 136 3.47 -19.53 -10.42
N LEU A 137 3.54 -18.39 -11.09
CA LEU A 137 3.80 -17.08 -10.48
C LEU A 137 2.59 -16.17 -10.75
N ASP A 138 1.99 -15.65 -9.69
CA ASP A 138 0.95 -14.63 -9.74
C ASP A 138 1.49 -13.34 -9.11
N VAL A 139 1.38 -12.24 -9.85
CA VAL A 139 1.97 -10.94 -9.50
C VAL A 139 0.85 -9.91 -9.41
N LYS A 140 0.50 -9.57 -8.18
CA LYS A 140 -0.45 -8.51 -7.84
C LYS A 140 0.29 -7.21 -7.53
N GLU A 141 -0.47 -6.14 -7.29
CA GLU A 141 0.12 -4.82 -7.05
C GLU A 141 1.00 -4.77 -5.80
N LYS A 142 0.61 -5.45 -4.71
CA LYS A 142 1.37 -5.47 -3.45
C LYS A 142 1.76 -6.87 -3.00
N PHE A 143 1.60 -7.85 -3.87
CA PHE A 143 1.88 -9.24 -3.50
C PHE A 143 2.33 -10.10 -4.64
N LEU A 144 3.14 -11.07 -4.29
CA LEU A 144 3.70 -12.06 -5.18
C LEU A 144 3.37 -13.44 -4.60
N ASP A 145 2.56 -14.21 -5.32
CA ASP A 145 2.28 -15.60 -4.99
C ASP A 145 3.09 -16.50 -5.92
N LEU A 146 3.94 -17.35 -5.35
CA LEU A 146 4.64 -18.38 -6.09
C LEU A 146 4.20 -19.74 -5.59
N ARG A 147 3.78 -20.58 -6.55
CA ARG A 147 3.34 -21.95 -6.29
C ARG A 147 4.14 -22.90 -7.17
N THR A 148 4.74 -23.87 -6.51
CA THR A 148 5.37 -25.03 -7.14
C THR A 148 4.91 -26.30 -6.44
N PRO A 149 5.15 -27.50 -7.00
CA PRO A 149 4.81 -28.75 -6.33
C PRO A 149 5.48 -28.91 -4.96
N LYS A 150 6.68 -28.34 -4.79
CA LYS A 150 7.52 -28.52 -3.59
C LYS A 150 7.52 -27.31 -2.66
N TYR A 151 7.40 -26.10 -3.19
CA TYR A 151 7.52 -24.84 -2.47
C TYR A 151 6.32 -23.92 -2.71
N LYS A 152 5.99 -23.11 -1.70
CA LYS A 152 5.01 -22.02 -1.79
C LYS A 152 5.59 -20.76 -1.17
N LEU A 153 5.36 -19.62 -1.79
CA LEU A 153 5.82 -18.34 -1.27
C LEU A 153 4.74 -17.27 -1.45
N GLY A 154 4.21 -16.77 -0.33
CA GLY A 154 3.30 -15.62 -0.27
C GLY A 154 4.06 -14.34 0.10
N LEU A 155 4.62 -13.70 -0.92
CA LEU A 155 5.37 -12.44 -0.94
C LEU A 155 4.58 -11.15 -0.70
N HIS A 156 4.50 -10.56 0.51
CA HIS A 156 4.07 -9.16 0.63
C HIS A 156 5.16 -8.18 0.20
N LEU A 157 4.85 -7.34 -0.80
CA LEU A 157 5.81 -6.37 -1.34
C LEU A 157 5.76 -5.05 -0.53
N PRO A 158 6.92 -4.44 -0.23
CA PRO A 158 6.98 -3.18 0.52
C PRO A 158 6.45 -1.98 -0.28
N HIS A 159 6.50 -2.05 -1.61
CA HIS A 159 6.04 -1.01 -2.51
C HIS A 159 5.07 -1.57 -3.55
N PRO A 160 4.09 -0.77 -4.00
CA PRO A 160 3.21 -1.16 -5.09
C PRO A 160 4.00 -1.27 -6.40
N ILE A 161 3.59 -2.21 -7.26
CA ILE A 161 4.24 -2.48 -8.54
C ILE A 161 3.27 -2.44 -9.72
N HIS A 162 3.82 -2.34 -10.93
CA HIS A 162 3.12 -2.53 -12.18
C HIS A 162 3.02 -4.02 -12.51
N SER A 163 1.87 -4.64 -12.25
CA SER A 163 1.63 -6.07 -12.49
C SER A 163 1.84 -6.51 -13.94
N GLN A 164 1.63 -5.62 -14.91
CA GLN A 164 1.72 -5.94 -16.34
C GLN A 164 3.14 -5.82 -16.93
N GLU A 165 4.03 -5.07 -16.27
CA GLU A 165 5.37 -4.76 -16.79
C GLU A 165 6.47 -5.55 -16.07
N GLY A 166 6.08 -6.52 -15.24
CA GLY A 166 7.00 -7.43 -14.58
C GLY A 166 7.65 -8.41 -15.56
N ARG A 167 8.91 -8.77 -15.30
CA ARG A 167 9.66 -9.78 -16.05
C ARG A 167 10.18 -10.86 -15.10
N ALA A 168 9.85 -12.12 -15.36
CA ALA A 168 10.38 -13.26 -14.63
C ALA A 168 11.33 -14.08 -15.51
N GLN A 169 12.43 -14.57 -14.94
CA GLN A 169 13.40 -15.44 -15.60
C GLN A 169 13.82 -16.57 -14.66
N PHE A 170 13.67 -17.81 -15.13
CA PHE A 170 14.09 -19.00 -14.39
C PHE A 170 15.46 -19.48 -14.89
N PHE A 171 16.41 -19.62 -13.97
CA PHE A 171 17.75 -20.11 -14.23
C PHE A 171 17.91 -21.56 -13.76
N SER A 172 17.65 -22.51 -14.66
CA SER A 172 17.75 -23.95 -14.36
C SER A 172 19.15 -24.40 -13.92
N SER A 173 20.22 -23.70 -14.32
CA SER A 173 21.59 -24.02 -13.93
C SER A 173 21.88 -23.75 -12.45
N ARG A 174 21.21 -22.73 -11.87
CA ARG A 174 21.36 -22.32 -10.48
C ARG A 174 20.19 -22.76 -9.60
N GLY A 175 19.07 -23.17 -10.22
CA GLY A 175 17.82 -23.42 -9.51
C GLY A 175 17.28 -22.14 -8.88
N GLU A 176 17.33 -21.02 -9.59
CA GLU A 176 16.90 -19.71 -9.09
C GLU A 176 15.89 -19.06 -10.03
N LEU A 177 14.84 -18.48 -9.47
CA LEU A 177 13.88 -17.63 -10.18
C LEU A 177 14.18 -16.17 -9.86
N GLU A 178 14.43 -15.37 -10.89
CA GLU A 178 14.60 -13.93 -10.78
C GLU A 178 13.34 -13.23 -11.30
N VAL A 179 12.66 -12.48 -10.44
CA VAL A 179 11.46 -11.71 -10.78
C VAL A 179 11.79 -10.23 -10.68
N THR A 180 11.86 -9.54 -11.82
CA THR A 180 12.03 -8.10 -11.90
C THR A 180 10.65 -7.44 -11.95
N LEU A 181 10.35 -6.61 -10.97
CA LEU A 181 9.09 -5.93 -10.78
C LEU A 181 9.32 -4.42 -10.85
N LEU A 182 8.60 -3.72 -11.74
CA LEU A 182 8.68 -2.26 -11.82
C LEU A 182 7.82 -1.64 -10.72
N MET A 183 8.40 -0.76 -9.91
CA MET A 183 7.71 -0.13 -8.78
C MET A 183 6.90 1.07 -9.27
N LYS A 184 5.69 1.24 -8.75
CA LYS A 184 4.86 2.43 -8.93
C LYS A 184 5.34 3.51 -7.96
N ARG A 185 6.02 4.55 -8.46
CA ARG A 185 6.46 5.65 -7.58
C ARG A 185 5.59 6.89 -7.73
N PRO A 186 5.36 7.62 -6.63
CA PRO A 186 4.84 8.97 -6.72
C PRO A 186 5.79 9.80 -7.60
N MET A 187 5.24 10.57 -8.54
CA MET A 187 6.00 11.49 -9.40
C MET A 187 6.94 10.83 -10.42
N ASP A 188 6.74 9.56 -10.77
CA ASP A 188 7.49 8.92 -11.87
C ASP A 188 7.41 9.71 -13.20
N PHE A 189 6.29 10.36 -13.47
CA PHE A 189 6.12 11.23 -14.64
C PHE A 189 7.04 12.46 -14.67
N ILE A 190 7.55 12.89 -13.51
CA ILE A 190 8.48 14.03 -13.40
C ILE A 190 9.93 13.54 -13.52
N ASN A 191 10.22 12.34 -13.00
CA ASN A 191 11.57 11.80 -12.96
C ASN A 191 12.01 11.12 -14.27
N MET A 192 11.05 10.76 -15.13
CA MET A 192 11.29 10.08 -16.42
C MET A 192 11.39 11.05 -17.61
N GLN A 193 11.42 12.38 -17.39
CA GLN A 193 11.47 13.40 -18.44
C GLN A 193 12.86 14.03 -18.61
#